data_AF-A0A6N6KWL9-F1
#
_entry.id   AF-A0A6N6KWL9-F1
#
_cell.length_a   1.000
_cell.length_b   1.000
_cell.length_c   1.000
_cell.angle_alpha   90.00
_cell.angle_beta   90.00
_cell.angle_gamma   90.00
#
_symmetry.space_group_name_H-M   'P 1'
#
loop_
_entity.id
_entity.type
_entity.pdbx_description
1 polymer ?
#
loop_
_entity_poly.entity_id
_entity_poly.type
_entity_poly.pdbx_seq_one_letter_code
_entity_poly.pdbx_strand_id
1 'polypeptide(L)'
;MPTNSRQDIGKTNISQSTNDKREMSLLRRNAIAANRMLLWISHHWVAVFIVLFGVFITLPWLAPILMEAGETGWARVIYIFYAFECHQLPQRAYYLFGTKSMYSLAEIQTTWELTNSPLHLRKFVGNEQMGYKVAWCDRTTAMYGALWLLMLLWRPVSKRMSPLSLWAFAFFALPIAIDGGTHFVSDLSGLGVGFRETNLWLATFTANVFPDWFYATDLLGSFNWWMRLLTGSFFSVGLVWLAYPQAEAFFAEMVDQIETKFRIAGIR
;
A
#
# COMPACT_ATOMS: atom_id res chain seq x y z
N MET A 1 -62.91 12.81 44.89
CA MET A 1 -62.11 11.65 44.44
C MET A 1 -60.75 12.15 43.99
N PRO A 2 -59.64 11.89 44.70
CA PRO A 2 -58.31 12.23 44.23
C PRO A 2 -57.69 10.99 43.55
N THR A 3 -57.50 11.05 42.24
CA THR A 3 -56.88 9.98 41.44
C THR A 3 -55.43 10.31 41.09
N ASN A 4 -54.53 9.50 41.65
CA ASN A 4 -53.45 8.81 40.96
C ASN A 4 -52.20 9.55 40.39
N SER A 5 -51.65 10.57 41.07
CA SER A 5 -50.36 11.18 40.63
C SER A 5 -49.08 10.55 41.22
N ARG A 6 -49.17 9.76 42.31
CA ARG A 6 -48.00 9.13 42.94
C ARG A 6 -47.55 7.81 42.31
N GLN A 7 -48.44 7.11 41.59
CA GLN A 7 -48.08 5.83 40.95
C GLN A 7 -47.24 6.00 39.68
N ASP A 8 -47.36 7.12 38.96
CA ASP A 8 -46.60 7.34 37.72
C ASP A 8 -45.14 7.70 38.00
N ILE A 9 -44.84 8.58 38.96
CA ILE A 9 -43.46 9.01 39.26
C ILE A 9 -42.56 7.83 39.71
N GLY A 10 -43.13 6.87 40.45
CA GLY A 10 -42.41 5.66 40.87
C GLY A 10 -42.11 4.70 39.71
N LYS A 11 -42.99 4.60 38.72
CA LYS A 11 -42.79 3.76 37.53
C LYS A 11 -41.72 4.36 36.59
N THR A 12 -41.71 5.68 36.42
CA THR A 12 -40.72 6.36 35.56
C THR A 12 -39.30 6.21 36.12
N ASN A 13 -39.10 6.40 37.43
CA ASN A 13 -37.78 6.25 38.07
C ASN A 13 -37.25 4.80 38.04
N ILE A 14 -38.12 3.81 38.22
CA ILE A 14 -37.75 2.38 38.11
C ILE A 14 -37.38 2.05 36.65
N SER A 15 -38.16 2.52 35.68
CA SER A 15 -37.88 2.28 34.25
C SER A 15 -36.54 2.89 33.81
N GLN A 16 -36.23 4.12 34.26
CA GLN A 16 -34.94 4.78 34.00
C GLN A 16 -33.78 4.02 34.62
N SER A 17 -33.86 3.66 35.91
CA SER A 17 -32.82 2.87 36.59
C SER A 17 -32.57 1.51 35.93
N THR A 18 -33.63 0.83 35.45
CA THR A 18 -33.49 -0.43 34.72
C THR A 18 -32.85 -0.25 33.34
N ASN A 19 -33.14 0.86 32.66
CA ASN A 19 -32.51 1.18 31.38
C ASN A 19 -31.03 1.49 31.56
N ASP A 20 -30.66 2.29 32.57
CA ASP A 20 -29.27 2.64 32.88
C ASP A 20 -28.43 1.41 33.21
N LYS A 21 -28.98 0.47 34.02
CA LYS A 21 -28.30 -0.80 34.33
C LYS A 21 -28.13 -1.67 33.08
N ARG A 22 -29.13 -1.70 32.20
CA ARG A 22 -29.07 -2.45 30.94
C ARG A 22 -28.02 -1.85 30.01
N GLU A 23 -28.00 -0.53 29.86
CA GLU A 23 -27.02 0.20 29.07
C GLU A 23 -25.60 -0.03 29.59
N MET A 24 -25.37 0.11 30.90
CA MET A 24 -24.08 -0.20 31.52
C MET A 24 -23.66 -1.66 31.31
N SER A 25 -24.59 -2.61 31.32
CA SER A 25 -24.31 -4.02 31.02
C SER A 25 -23.93 -4.25 29.55
N LEU A 26 -24.51 -3.48 28.62
CA LEU A 26 -24.20 -3.55 27.19
C LEU A 26 -22.85 -2.92 26.91
N LEU A 27 -22.57 -1.74 27.47
CA LEU A 27 -21.27 -1.07 27.38
C LEU A 27 -20.16 -1.96 27.93
N ARG A 28 -20.38 -2.59 29.10
CA ARG A 28 -19.41 -3.55 29.66
C ARG A 28 -19.19 -4.74 28.74
N ARG A 29 -20.25 -5.34 28.19
CA ARG A 29 -20.14 -6.47 27.23
C ARG A 29 -19.38 -6.06 25.97
N ASN A 30 -19.70 -4.91 25.38
CA ASN A 30 -19.04 -4.40 24.19
C ASN A 30 -17.56 -4.09 24.45
N ALA A 31 -17.23 -3.51 25.60
CA ALA A 31 -15.85 -3.25 26.00
C ALA A 31 -15.05 -4.56 26.16
N ILE A 32 -15.65 -5.60 26.75
CA ILE A 32 -14.99 -6.91 26.86
C ILE A 32 -14.78 -7.52 25.48
N ALA A 33 -15.79 -7.50 24.61
CA ALA A 33 -15.69 -8.01 23.24
C ALA A 33 -14.60 -7.27 22.44
N ALA A 34 -14.55 -5.95 22.52
CA ALA A 34 -13.53 -5.13 21.87
C ALA A 34 -12.12 -5.47 22.39
N ASN A 35 -11.93 -5.58 23.71
CA ASN A 35 -10.63 -5.96 24.28
C ASN A 35 -10.22 -7.38 23.87
N ARG A 36 -11.16 -8.34 23.78
CA ARG A 36 -10.86 -9.70 23.29
C ARG A 36 -10.45 -9.70 21.82
N MET A 37 -11.14 -8.92 20.99
CA MET A 37 -10.77 -8.74 19.59
C MET A 37 -9.39 -8.11 19.46
N LEU A 38 -9.11 -7.04 20.21
CA LEU A 38 -7.80 -6.40 20.22
C LEU A 38 -6.70 -7.36 20.71
N LEU A 39 -6.95 -8.14 21.75
CA LEU A 39 -6.01 -9.14 22.24
C LEU A 39 -5.68 -10.18 21.16
N TRP A 40 -6.71 -10.68 20.46
CA TRP A 40 -6.51 -11.59 19.32
C TRP A 40 -5.71 -10.93 18.19
N ILE A 41 -6.05 -9.70 17.80
CA ILE A 41 -5.29 -8.95 16.78
C ILE A 41 -3.83 -8.79 17.22
N SER A 42 -3.58 -8.42 18.47
CA SER A 42 -2.23 -8.22 18.99
C SER A 42 -1.40 -9.51 19.00
N HIS A 43 -1.99 -10.65 19.36
CA HIS A 43 -1.29 -11.94 19.26
C HIS A 43 -1.00 -12.37 17.82
N HIS A 44 -1.85 -11.97 16.88
CA HIS A 44 -1.80 -12.40 15.48
C HIS A 44 -1.41 -11.27 14.52
N TRP A 45 -0.82 -10.19 15.01
CA TRP A 45 -0.69 -8.93 14.26
C TRP A 45 0.07 -9.10 12.93
N VAL A 46 1.09 -9.96 12.90
CA VAL A 46 1.86 -10.27 11.68
C VAL A 46 0.96 -10.92 10.63
N ALA A 47 0.15 -11.90 11.03
CA ALA A 47 -0.77 -12.59 10.12
C ALA A 47 -1.88 -11.64 9.63
N VAL A 48 -2.41 -10.81 10.53
CA VAL A 48 -3.38 -9.76 10.17
C VAL A 48 -2.77 -8.80 9.16
N PHE A 49 -1.54 -8.32 9.40
CA PHE A 49 -0.82 -7.46 8.46
C PHE A 49 -0.63 -8.13 7.10
N ILE A 50 -0.11 -9.36 7.07
CA ILE A 50 0.11 -10.12 5.83
C ILE A 50 -1.18 -10.26 5.03
N VAL A 51 -2.31 -10.57 5.68
CA VAL A 51 -3.59 -10.74 4.98
C VAL A 51 -4.11 -9.40 4.46
N LEU A 52 -4.21 -8.38 5.32
CA LEU A 52 -4.77 -7.08 4.92
C LEU A 52 -3.89 -6.39 3.88
N PHE A 53 -2.57 -6.38 4.11
CA PHE A 53 -1.62 -5.80 3.15
C PHE A 53 -1.53 -6.66 1.87
N GLY A 54 -1.65 -7.98 1.99
CA GLY A 54 -1.73 -8.89 0.83
C GLY A 54 -2.92 -8.57 -0.08
N VAL A 55 -4.10 -8.34 0.50
CA VAL A 55 -5.28 -7.86 -0.24
C VAL A 55 -4.98 -6.50 -0.87
N PHE A 56 -4.43 -5.57 -0.10
CA PHE A 56 -4.07 -4.24 -0.59
C PHE A 56 -3.06 -4.29 -1.76
N ILE A 57 -2.09 -5.20 -1.78
CA ILE A 57 -1.14 -5.28 -2.90
C ILE A 57 -1.64 -6.07 -4.11
N THR A 58 -2.69 -6.87 -3.95
CA THR A 58 -3.25 -7.71 -5.03
C THR A 58 -4.41 -7.02 -5.75
N LEU A 59 -5.17 -6.16 -5.09
CA LEU A 59 -6.26 -5.39 -5.73
C LEU A 59 -5.82 -4.60 -6.99
N PRO A 60 -4.66 -3.94 -7.04
CA PRO A 60 -4.21 -3.27 -8.27
C PRO A 60 -4.08 -4.18 -9.49
N TRP A 61 -3.77 -5.46 -9.27
CA TRP A 61 -3.69 -6.50 -10.30
C TRP A 61 -5.06 -7.05 -10.68
N LEU A 62 -6.05 -6.93 -9.80
CA LEU A 62 -7.44 -7.28 -10.10
C LEU A 62 -8.07 -6.27 -11.08
N ALA A 63 -7.64 -5.01 -11.09
CA ALA A 63 -8.16 -3.99 -12.01
C ALA A 63 -8.10 -4.41 -13.49
N PRO A 64 -6.94 -4.81 -14.06
CA PRO A 64 -6.90 -5.26 -15.45
C PRO A 64 -7.67 -6.56 -15.71
N ILE A 65 -7.81 -7.45 -14.72
CA ILE A 65 -8.63 -8.67 -14.83
C ILE A 65 -10.13 -8.32 -14.97
N LEU A 66 -10.60 -7.36 -14.18
CA LEU A 66 -11.98 -6.86 -14.27
C LEU A 66 -12.23 -6.11 -15.58
N MET A 67 -11.24 -5.37 -16.09
CA MET A 67 -11.35 -4.73 -17.40
C MET A 67 -11.50 -5.77 -18.51
N GLU A 68 -10.68 -6.83 -18.50
CA GLU A 68 -10.76 -7.93 -19.46
C GLU A 68 -12.11 -8.67 -19.38
N ALA A 69 -12.65 -8.86 -18.17
CA ALA A 69 -13.95 -9.48 -17.97
C ALA A 69 -15.15 -8.58 -18.34
N GLY A 70 -14.94 -7.33 -18.77
CA GLY A 70 -15.99 -6.36 -19.07
C GLY A 70 -16.58 -5.65 -17.83
N GLU A 71 -16.08 -5.95 -16.62
CA GLU A 71 -16.52 -5.38 -15.33
C GLU A 71 -15.88 -4.01 -15.05
N THR A 72 -16.03 -3.10 -16.01
CA THR A 72 -15.33 -1.79 -16.01
C THR A 72 -15.67 -0.90 -14.81
N GLY A 73 -16.88 -1.04 -14.23
CA GLY A 73 -17.30 -0.27 -13.06
C GLY A 73 -16.41 -0.53 -11.84
N TRP A 74 -16.24 -1.81 -11.49
CA TRP A 74 -15.40 -2.23 -10.36
C TRP A 74 -13.92 -1.98 -10.62
N ALA A 75 -13.45 -2.20 -11.85
CA ALA A 75 -12.07 -1.87 -12.23
C ALA A 75 -11.76 -0.38 -11.99
N ARG A 76 -12.68 0.52 -12.39
CA ARG A 76 -12.54 1.97 -12.18
C ARG A 76 -12.49 2.37 -10.71
N VAL A 77 -13.28 1.71 -9.85
CA VAL A 77 -13.19 1.94 -8.39
C VAL A 77 -11.79 1.64 -7.89
N ILE A 78 -11.18 0.54 -8.33
CA ILE A 78 -9.80 0.19 -7.97
C ILE A 78 -8.83 1.26 -8.50
N TYR A 79 -8.90 1.61 -9.79
CA TYR A 79 -8.04 2.65 -10.35
C TYR A 79 -8.13 3.98 -9.59
N ILE A 80 -9.35 4.42 -9.24
CA ILE A 80 -9.58 5.66 -8.49
C ILE A 80 -8.99 5.57 -7.09
N PHE A 81 -9.24 4.47 -6.37
CA PHE A 81 -8.73 4.28 -5.01
C PHE A 81 -7.19 4.35 -4.98
N TYR A 82 -6.52 3.66 -5.91
CA TYR A 82 -5.06 3.66 -5.96
C TYR A 82 -4.46 4.91 -6.60
N ALA A 83 -5.26 5.79 -7.20
CA ALA A 83 -4.76 7.03 -7.82
C ALA A 83 -4.28 8.06 -6.79
N PHE A 84 -4.75 7.96 -5.54
CA PHE A 84 -4.28 8.78 -4.41
C PHE A 84 -2.87 8.42 -3.95
N GLU A 85 -2.47 7.17 -4.19
CA GLU A 85 -1.23 6.59 -3.67
C GLU A 85 -0.16 6.50 -4.76
N CYS A 86 -0.55 6.07 -5.96
CA CYS A 86 0.32 5.97 -7.11
C CYS A 86 -0.17 6.88 -8.23
N HIS A 87 0.75 7.49 -8.96
CA HIS A 87 0.36 8.28 -10.12
C HIS A 87 -0.14 7.41 -11.29
N GLN A 88 0.11 6.10 -11.33
CA GLN A 88 -0.38 5.19 -12.38
C GLN A 88 -0.10 5.68 -13.81
N LEU A 89 1.11 6.17 -14.07
CA LEU A 89 1.47 6.63 -15.42
C LEU A 89 1.57 5.40 -16.33
N PRO A 90 0.95 5.44 -17.52
CA PRO A 90 0.75 4.26 -18.35
C PRO A 90 2.07 3.67 -18.86
N GLN A 91 3.09 4.48 -19.12
CA GLN A 91 4.41 4.01 -19.56
C GLN A 91 5.27 3.40 -18.44
N ARG A 92 4.83 3.55 -17.18
CA ARG A 92 5.51 3.05 -15.98
C ARG A 92 4.74 1.90 -15.30
N ALA A 93 3.65 1.44 -15.90
CA ALA A 93 2.77 0.42 -15.36
C ALA A 93 2.94 -0.91 -16.10
N TYR A 94 2.71 -2.01 -15.40
CA TYR A 94 2.59 -3.32 -16.04
C TYR A 94 1.23 -3.45 -16.75
N TYR A 95 1.18 -4.24 -17.82
CA TYR A 95 -0.06 -4.56 -18.56
C TYR A 95 -0.30 -6.06 -18.52
N LEU A 96 -1.57 -6.43 -18.39
CA LEU A 96 -2.06 -7.80 -18.58
C LEU A 96 -2.95 -7.86 -19.80
N PHE A 97 -3.04 -9.04 -20.42
CA PHE A 97 -3.87 -9.33 -21.60
C PHE A 97 -3.46 -8.57 -22.88
N GLY A 98 -2.30 -7.92 -22.85
CA GLY A 98 -1.69 -7.27 -24.01
C GLY A 98 -0.58 -8.10 -24.65
N THR A 99 -0.05 -7.58 -25.76
CA THR A 99 1.12 -8.14 -26.45
C THR A 99 2.44 -7.92 -25.71
N LYS A 100 2.50 -6.94 -24.81
CA LYS A 100 3.68 -6.62 -23.98
C LYS A 100 3.26 -6.37 -22.55
N SER A 101 4.18 -6.63 -21.62
CA SER A 101 3.96 -6.35 -20.19
C SER A 101 4.20 -4.88 -19.82
N MET A 102 4.89 -4.09 -20.65
CA MET A 102 5.06 -2.65 -20.51
C MET A 102 5.18 -2.03 -21.90
N TYR A 103 4.69 -0.79 -22.05
CA TYR A 103 4.73 -0.03 -23.30
C TYR A 103 5.45 1.29 -23.10
N SER A 104 6.21 1.72 -24.10
CA SER A 104 6.84 3.03 -24.11
C SER A 104 5.79 4.13 -24.26
N LEU A 105 6.15 5.36 -23.84
CA LEU A 105 5.26 6.51 -24.01
C LEU A 105 4.89 6.74 -25.48
N ALA A 106 5.83 6.57 -26.41
CA ALA A 106 5.60 6.72 -27.83
C ALA A 106 4.55 5.73 -28.37
N GLU A 107 4.58 4.47 -27.92
CA GLU A 107 3.59 3.47 -28.31
C GLU A 107 2.18 3.83 -27.80
N ILE A 108 2.10 4.27 -26.54
CA ILE A 108 0.84 4.72 -25.93
C ILE A 108 0.28 5.92 -26.68
N GLN A 109 1.12 6.90 -27.01
CA GLN A 109 0.71 8.09 -27.75
C GLN A 109 0.22 7.78 -29.16
N THR A 110 0.85 6.80 -29.82
CA THR A 110 0.44 6.35 -31.16
C THR A 110 -0.92 5.66 -31.14
N THR A 111 -1.22 4.92 -30.07
CA THR A 111 -2.43 4.07 -29.99
C THR A 111 -3.61 4.79 -29.34
N TRP A 112 -3.36 5.85 -28.57
CA TRP A 112 -4.39 6.54 -27.80
C TRP A 112 -4.45 8.04 -28.07
N GLU A 113 -3.50 8.81 -27.57
CA GLU A 113 -3.49 10.28 -27.71
C GLU A 113 -2.07 10.84 -27.61
N LEU A 114 -1.70 11.74 -28.51
CA LEU A 114 -0.41 12.43 -28.47
C LEU A 114 -0.40 13.49 -27.36
N THR A 115 0.04 13.08 -26.16
CA THR A 115 0.12 13.97 -25.00
C THR A 115 1.27 13.61 -24.07
N ASN A 116 1.96 14.63 -23.56
CA ASN A 116 2.97 14.51 -22.51
C ASN A 116 2.42 14.97 -21.14
N SER A 117 1.15 15.37 -21.07
CA SER A 117 0.56 15.85 -19.82
C SER A 117 0.34 14.68 -18.85
N PRO A 118 0.97 14.67 -17.66
CA PRO A 118 0.80 13.59 -16.69
C PRO A 118 -0.67 13.39 -16.33
N LEU A 119 -1.41 14.47 -16.09
CA LEU A 119 -2.82 14.41 -15.70
C LEU A 119 -3.70 13.79 -16.80
N HIS A 120 -3.37 13.99 -18.07
CA HIS A 120 -4.05 13.30 -19.16
C HIS A 120 -3.62 11.85 -19.26
N LEU A 121 -2.31 11.56 -19.31
CA LEU A 121 -1.77 10.20 -19.44
C LEU A 121 -2.35 9.22 -18.40
N ARG A 122 -2.61 9.69 -17.19
CA ARG A 122 -3.21 8.87 -16.13
C ARG A 122 -4.58 8.28 -16.48
N LYS A 123 -5.35 8.94 -17.35
CA LYS A 123 -6.68 8.49 -17.80
C LYS A 123 -6.61 7.25 -18.69
N PHE A 124 -5.48 7.00 -19.35
CA PHE A 124 -5.31 5.79 -20.15
C PHE A 124 -5.18 4.57 -19.24
N VAL A 125 -6.16 3.68 -19.28
CA VAL A 125 -6.16 2.41 -18.52
C VAL A 125 -5.75 1.21 -19.37
N GLY A 126 -5.69 1.36 -20.69
CA GLY A 126 -5.47 0.28 -21.64
C GLY A 126 -6.58 0.15 -22.67
N ASN A 127 -6.47 -0.84 -23.54
CA ASN A 127 -7.42 -1.19 -24.60
C ASN A 127 -7.23 -2.66 -25.01
N GLU A 128 -8.08 -3.18 -25.89
CA GLU A 128 -8.02 -4.58 -26.34
C GLU A 128 -6.68 -4.98 -26.97
N GLN A 129 -5.95 -4.04 -27.60
CA GLN A 129 -4.69 -4.32 -28.28
C GLN A 129 -3.50 -4.37 -27.30
N MET A 130 -3.47 -3.43 -26.35
CA MET A 130 -2.39 -3.28 -25.36
C MET A 130 -2.68 -4.03 -24.06
N GLY A 131 -3.88 -4.60 -23.93
CA GLY A 131 -4.40 -5.03 -22.66
C GLY A 131 -4.61 -3.87 -21.69
N TYR A 132 -4.73 -4.20 -20.41
CA TYR A 132 -5.07 -3.24 -19.37
C TYR A 132 -3.95 -3.12 -18.34
N LYS A 133 -3.69 -1.89 -17.91
CA LYS A 133 -2.61 -1.61 -16.96
C LYS A 133 -2.98 -2.03 -15.54
N VAL A 134 -2.02 -2.52 -14.77
CA VAL A 134 -2.13 -2.64 -13.31
C VAL A 134 -2.36 -1.25 -12.71
N ALA A 135 -3.18 -1.13 -11.67
CA ALA A 135 -3.48 0.16 -11.03
C ALA A 135 -2.32 0.72 -10.17
N TRP A 136 -1.07 0.43 -10.56
CA TRP A 136 0.18 0.87 -9.94
C TRP A 136 1.28 1.03 -10.99
N CYS A 137 2.33 1.76 -10.64
CA CYS A 137 3.58 1.73 -11.37
C CYS A 137 4.49 0.58 -10.89
N ASP A 138 5.50 0.29 -11.70
CA ASP A 138 6.61 -0.61 -11.44
C ASP A 138 7.29 -0.35 -10.08
N ARG A 139 7.55 0.92 -9.73
CA ARG A 139 8.17 1.31 -8.44
C ARG A 139 7.29 0.93 -7.25
N THR A 140 6.01 1.30 -7.26
CA THR A 140 5.08 0.97 -6.17
C THR A 140 4.94 -0.55 -6.02
N THR A 141 4.83 -1.25 -7.15
CA THR A 141 4.78 -2.71 -7.20
C THR A 141 6.02 -3.33 -6.54
N ALA A 142 7.22 -2.85 -6.89
CA ALA A 142 8.47 -3.33 -6.34
C ALA A 142 8.57 -3.09 -4.83
N MET A 143 8.25 -1.88 -4.39
CA MET A 143 8.32 -1.48 -2.98
C MET A 143 7.36 -2.30 -2.12
N TYR A 144 6.06 -2.28 -2.43
CA TYR A 144 5.09 -2.98 -1.59
C TYR A 144 5.13 -4.50 -1.75
N GLY A 145 5.45 -5.01 -2.94
CA GLY A 145 5.70 -6.43 -3.14
C GLY A 145 6.87 -6.93 -2.29
N ALA A 146 8.01 -6.24 -2.32
CA ALA A 146 9.17 -6.59 -1.50
C ALA A 146 8.86 -6.50 0.00
N LEU A 147 8.17 -5.44 0.44
CA LEU A 147 7.75 -5.29 1.84
C LEU A 147 6.92 -6.48 2.30
N TRP A 148 5.90 -6.87 1.53
CA TRP A 148 5.04 -7.99 1.88
C TRP A 148 5.79 -9.32 1.92
N LEU A 149 6.65 -9.59 0.92
CA LEU A 149 7.50 -10.79 0.88
C LEU A 149 8.47 -10.85 2.07
N LEU A 150 9.05 -9.72 2.44
CA LEU A 150 9.91 -9.62 3.62
C LEU A 150 9.10 -9.93 4.88
N MET A 151 7.91 -9.35 5.05
CA MET A 151 7.06 -9.60 6.22
C MET A 151 6.68 -11.08 6.39
N LEU A 152 6.53 -11.85 5.31
CA LEU A 152 6.32 -13.31 5.38
C LEU A 152 7.51 -14.05 6.03
N LEU A 153 8.73 -13.55 5.80
CA LEU A 153 9.99 -14.23 6.13
C LEU A 153 10.76 -13.55 7.27
N TRP A 154 10.31 -12.39 7.76
CA TRP A 154 11.10 -11.53 8.64
C TRP A 154 11.20 -12.04 10.08
N ARG A 155 10.17 -12.72 10.59
CA ARG A 155 10.09 -13.16 12.00
C ARG A 155 11.28 -13.98 12.52
N PRO A 156 11.86 -14.97 11.79
CA PRO A 156 13.08 -15.64 12.24
C PRO A 156 14.31 -14.73 12.22
N VAL A 157 14.35 -13.77 11.29
CA VAL A 157 15.46 -12.81 11.12
C VAL A 157 15.45 -11.77 12.24
N SER A 158 14.27 -11.25 12.58
CA SER A 158 14.11 -10.22 13.62
C SER A 158 14.62 -10.66 14.98
N LYS A 159 14.53 -11.96 15.31
CA LYS A 159 15.06 -12.52 16.56
C LYS A 159 16.57 -12.44 16.70
N ARG A 160 17.30 -12.24 15.61
CA ARG A 160 18.78 -12.23 15.57
C ARG A 160 19.36 -10.86 15.27
N MET A 161 18.54 -9.89 14.88
CA MET A 161 19.00 -8.56 14.46
C MET A 161 18.60 -7.52 15.50
N SER A 162 19.52 -6.59 15.79
CA SER A 162 19.16 -5.40 16.57
C SER A 162 18.24 -4.48 15.75
N PRO A 163 17.39 -3.66 16.42
CA PRO A 163 16.60 -2.65 15.74
C PRO A 163 17.47 -1.70 14.93
N LEU A 164 17.02 -1.36 13.72
CA LEU A 164 17.73 -0.45 12.83
C LEU A 164 17.66 0.98 13.39
N SER A 165 18.78 1.70 13.43
CA SER A 165 18.76 3.13 13.77
C SER A 165 18.18 3.95 12.61
N LEU A 166 17.69 5.17 12.89
CA LEU A 166 17.20 6.07 11.84
C LEU A 166 18.29 6.43 10.82
N TRP A 167 19.55 6.54 11.24
CA TRP A 167 20.69 6.78 10.35
C TRP A 167 20.99 5.59 9.45
N ALA A 168 20.92 4.37 9.99
CA ALA A 168 21.08 3.17 9.18
C ALA A 168 19.89 2.99 8.23
N PHE A 169 18.67 3.36 8.63
CA PHE A 169 17.51 3.42 7.73
C PHE A 169 17.71 4.45 6.60
N ALA A 170 18.29 5.62 6.90
CA ALA A 170 18.58 6.63 5.88
C ALA A 170 19.46 6.07 4.75
N PHE A 171 20.39 5.15 5.05
CA PHE A 171 21.16 4.44 4.03
C PHE A 171 20.29 3.59 3.10
N PHE A 172 19.26 2.90 3.62
CA PHE A 172 18.31 2.15 2.80
C PHE A 172 17.34 3.05 2.00
N ALA A 173 17.01 4.22 2.55
CA ALA A 173 16.10 5.17 1.91
C ALA A 173 16.79 6.07 0.88
N LEU A 174 18.10 6.30 1.00
CA LEU A 174 18.83 7.20 0.12
C LEU A 174 18.74 6.80 -1.37
N PRO A 175 18.92 5.52 -1.78
CA PRO A 175 18.85 5.14 -3.18
C PRO A 175 17.49 5.43 -3.83
N ILE A 176 16.38 5.13 -3.15
CA ILE A 176 15.04 5.42 -3.68
C ILE A 176 14.77 6.93 -3.70
N ALA A 177 15.30 7.69 -2.74
CA ALA A 177 15.21 9.15 -2.74
C ALA A 177 15.96 9.76 -3.92
N ILE A 178 17.15 9.24 -4.27
CA ILE A 178 17.92 9.67 -5.44
C ILE A 178 17.20 9.25 -6.73
N ASP A 179 16.76 8.00 -6.85
CA ASP A 179 16.04 7.53 -8.06
C ASP A 179 14.74 8.32 -8.27
N GLY A 180 13.92 8.43 -7.21
CA GLY A 180 12.67 9.20 -7.23
C GLY A 180 12.91 10.68 -7.51
N GLY A 181 13.89 11.30 -6.84
CA GLY A 181 14.23 12.71 -7.00
C GLY A 181 14.77 13.04 -8.39
N THR A 182 15.64 12.20 -8.96
CA THR A 182 16.16 12.41 -10.32
C THR A 182 15.07 12.23 -11.38
N HIS A 183 14.15 11.27 -11.21
CA HIS A 183 12.96 11.17 -12.06
C HIS A 183 12.05 12.38 -11.93
N PHE A 184 11.80 12.85 -10.70
CA PHE A 184 10.99 14.05 -10.48
C PHE A 184 11.60 15.28 -11.18
N VAL A 185 12.90 15.52 -11.00
CA VAL A 185 13.61 16.63 -11.67
C VAL A 185 13.58 16.46 -13.19
N SER A 186 13.76 15.24 -13.69
CA SER A 186 13.65 14.94 -15.13
C SER A 186 12.26 15.27 -15.68
N ASP A 187 11.21 14.92 -14.93
CA ASP A 187 9.82 15.12 -15.34
C ASP A 187 9.40 16.61 -15.32
N LEU A 188 10.16 17.50 -14.64
CA LEU A 188 9.95 18.95 -14.68
C LEU A 188 10.20 19.55 -16.08
N SER A 189 11.03 18.90 -16.89
CA SER A 189 11.25 19.26 -18.30
C SER A 189 10.11 18.77 -19.22
N GLY A 190 9.15 18.04 -18.67
CA GLY A 190 8.08 17.34 -19.40
C GLY A 190 8.30 15.83 -19.44
N LEU A 191 7.21 15.05 -19.28
CA LEU A 191 7.26 13.60 -19.43
C LEU A 191 7.70 13.21 -20.85
N GLY A 192 8.58 12.22 -20.95
CA GLY A 192 9.13 11.77 -22.24
C GLY A 192 10.25 12.65 -22.82
N VAL A 193 10.65 13.72 -22.14
CA VAL A 193 11.67 14.68 -22.64
C VAL A 193 12.90 14.78 -21.72
N GLY A 194 12.73 14.55 -20.43
CA GLY A 194 13.79 14.75 -19.45
C GLY A 194 14.98 13.78 -19.58
N PHE A 195 16.08 14.09 -18.89
CA PHE A 195 17.34 13.35 -19.00
C PHE A 195 17.26 11.88 -18.54
N ARG A 196 16.28 11.51 -17.71
CA ARG A 196 16.01 10.12 -17.31
C ARG A 196 15.27 9.33 -18.38
N GLU A 197 14.68 9.99 -19.38
CA GLU A 197 13.98 9.32 -20.49
C GLU A 197 14.98 8.74 -21.49
N THR A 198 16.10 9.44 -21.72
CA THR A 198 17.16 8.98 -22.64
C THR A 198 18.32 8.30 -21.92
N ASN A 199 18.59 8.68 -20.66
CA ASN A 199 19.77 8.29 -19.90
C ASN A 199 21.09 8.42 -20.69
N LEU A 200 21.22 9.46 -21.51
CA LEU A 200 22.42 9.69 -22.32
C LEU A 200 23.70 9.82 -21.48
N TRP A 201 23.56 10.30 -20.24
CA TRP A 201 24.65 10.34 -19.26
C TRP A 201 25.21 8.93 -18.97
N LEU A 202 24.33 7.93 -18.84
CA LEU A 202 24.70 6.55 -18.57
C LEU A 202 25.27 5.90 -19.83
N ALA A 203 24.66 6.17 -20.99
CA ALA A 203 25.14 5.70 -22.28
C ALA A 203 26.57 6.20 -22.55
N THR A 204 26.84 7.48 -22.31
CA THR A 204 28.19 8.07 -22.38
C THR A 204 29.15 7.42 -21.39
N PHE A 205 28.75 7.27 -20.12
CA PHE A 205 29.60 6.67 -19.08
C PHE A 205 29.96 5.21 -19.37
N THR A 206 29.03 4.45 -19.94
CA THR A 206 29.21 3.03 -20.27
C THR A 206 29.72 2.82 -21.69
N ALA A 207 30.09 3.88 -22.41
CA ALA A 207 30.52 3.82 -23.81
C ALA A 207 29.55 3.02 -24.73
N ASN A 208 28.25 3.16 -24.50
CA ASN A 208 27.17 2.47 -25.24
C ASN A 208 27.33 0.95 -25.32
N VAL A 209 27.81 0.30 -24.25
CA VAL A 209 27.95 -1.16 -24.18
C VAL A 209 26.61 -1.89 -24.26
N PHE A 210 25.50 -1.27 -23.84
CA PHE A 210 24.16 -1.85 -23.91
C PHE A 210 23.36 -1.36 -25.12
N PRO A 211 22.28 -2.06 -25.52
CA PRO A 211 21.39 -1.58 -26.57
C PRO A 211 20.64 -0.30 -26.18
N ASP A 212 20.24 0.51 -27.15
CA ASP A 212 19.53 1.79 -26.92
C ASP A 212 18.29 1.66 -26.02
N TRP A 213 17.51 0.59 -26.17
CA TRP A 213 16.30 0.37 -25.37
C TRP A 213 16.57 0.21 -23.87
N PHE A 214 17.78 -0.24 -23.50
CA PHE A 214 18.19 -0.35 -22.10
C PHE A 214 18.35 1.03 -21.46
N TYR A 215 18.91 2.00 -22.21
CA TYR A 215 19.11 3.35 -21.72
C TYR A 215 17.82 4.19 -21.81
N ALA A 216 17.14 4.16 -22.96
CA ALA A 216 16.23 5.21 -23.36
C ALA A 216 14.73 4.83 -23.31
N THR A 217 14.28 4.14 -22.26
CA THR A 217 12.85 3.81 -22.08
C THR A 217 12.48 3.51 -20.61
N ASP A 218 11.18 3.45 -20.32
CA ASP A 218 10.61 2.87 -19.10
C ASP A 218 10.19 1.39 -19.28
N LEU A 219 10.65 0.72 -20.34
CA LEU A 219 10.28 -0.68 -20.62
C LEU A 219 10.83 -1.65 -19.59
N LEU A 220 10.19 -2.81 -19.51
CA LEU A 220 10.66 -3.94 -18.70
C LEU A 220 12.13 -4.27 -19.06
N GLY A 221 12.99 -4.30 -18.04
CA GLY A 221 14.42 -4.59 -18.20
C GLY A 221 15.28 -3.38 -18.57
N SER A 222 14.69 -2.20 -18.80
CA SER A 222 15.47 -0.97 -18.98
C SER A 222 16.18 -0.56 -17.68
N PHE A 223 17.14 0.36 -17.80
CA PHE A 223 17.83 0.93 -16.65
C PHE A 223 16.87 1.57 -15.65
N ASN A 224 15.88 2.34 -16.12
CA ASN A 224 14.89 2.96 -15.23
C ASN A 224 14.07 1.91 -14.48
N TRP A 225 13.64 0.86 -15.18
CA TRP A 225 12.90 -0.24 -14.57
C TRP A 225 13.73 -0.94 -13.47
N TRP A 226 15.01 -1.25 -13.76
CA TRP A 226 15.92 -1.84 -12.78
C TRP A 226 16.15 -0.94 -11.57
N MET A 227 16.38 0.35 -11.79
CA MET A 227 16.58 1.31 -10.70
C MET A 227 15.35 1.38 -9.79
N ARG A 228 14.14 1.42 -10.37
CA ARG A 228 12.89 1.44 -9.59
C ARG A 228 12.69 0.14 -8.82
N LEU A 229 12.97 -1.02 -9.44
CA LEU A 229 12.88 -2.33 -8.79
C LEU A 229 13.85 -2.44 -7.61
N LEU A 230 15.12 -2.17 -7.85
CA LEU A 230 16.19 -2.38 -6.87
C LEU A 230 16.10 -1.38 -5.73
N THR A 231 15.94 -0.09 -6.03
CA THR A 231 15.84 0.94 -4.98
C THR A 231 14.57 0.81 -4.16
N GLY A 232 13.43 0.48 -4.78
CA GLY A 232 12.17 0.18 -4.10
C GLY A 232 12.27 -1.03 -3.16
N SER A 233 12.88 -2.12 -3.64
CA SER A 233 13.09 -3.32 -2.83
C SER A 233 14.05 -3.05 -1.67
N PHE A 234 15.13 -2.31 -1.92
CA PHE A 234 16.13 -1.96 -0.91
C PHE A 234 15.55 -1.07 0.19
N PHE A 235 14.75 -0.07 -0.18
CA PHE A 235 14.00 0.74 0.79
C PHE A 235 13.11 -0.12 1.68
N SER A 236 12.44 -1.11 1.09
CA SER A 236 11.52 -2.00 1.81
C SER A 236 12.23 -2.88 2.84
N VAL A 237 13.45 -3.34 2.53
CA VAL A 237 14.33 -4.02 3.51
C VAL A 237 14.58 -3.13 4.71
N GLY A 238 15.01 -1.89 4.48
CA GLY A 238 15.25 -0.93 5.54
C GLY A 238 13.99 -0.63 6.36
N LEU A 239 12.84 -0.46 5.68
CA LEU A 239 11.58 -0.13 6.33
C LEU A 239 11.08 -1.27 7.24
N VAL A 240 11.13 -2.52 6.76
CA VAL A 240 10.75 -3.67 7.59
C VAL A 240 11.72 -3.83 8.77
N TRP A 241 13.02 -3.67 8.54
CA TRP A 241 14.01 -3.76 9.63
C TRP A 241 13.84 -2.66 10.68
N LEU A 242 13.47 -1.45 10.27
CA LEU A 242 13.18 -0.36 11.21
C LEU A 242 11.85 -0.59 11.95
N ALA A 243 10.77 -0.89 11.23
CA ALA A 243 9.41 -0.84 11.75
C ALA A 243 8.96 -2.11 12.45
N TYR A 244 9.39 -3.30 11.97
CA TYR A 244 8.93 -4.57 12.53
C TYR A 244 9.21 -4.71 14.03
N PRO A 245 10.44 -4.43 14.55
CA PRO A 245 10.71 -4.56 15.98
C PRO A 245 9.86 -3.62 16.83
N GLN A 246 9.56 -2.42 16.31
CA GLN A 246 8.72 -1.44 17.00
C GLN A 246 7.27 -1.91 17.06
N ALA A 247 6.74 -2.45 15.95
CA ALA A 247 5.41 -3.04 15.92
C ALA A 247 5.32 -4.25 16.85
N GLU A 248 6.33 -5.12 16.86
CA GLU A 248 6.37 -6.30 17.75
C GLU A 248 6.33 -5.89 19.22
N ALA A 249 7.11 -4.87 19.62
CA ALA A 249 7.09 -4.33 20.98
C ALA A 249 5.74 -3.69 21.33
N PHE A 250 5.16 -2.90 20.41
CA PHE A 250 3.86 -2.26 20.60
C PHE A 250 2.74 -3.29 20.84
N PHE A 251 2.67 -4.34 20.00
CA PHE A 251 1.64 -5.36 20.16
C PHE A 251 1.86 -6.23 21.41
N ALA A 252 3.10 -6.49 21.81
CA ALA A 252 3.40 -7.16 23.07
C ALA A 252 2.92 -6.34 24.28
N GLU A 253 3.18 -5.04 24.30
CA GLU A 253 2.69 -4.15 25.37
C GLU A 253 1.14 -4.12 25.40
N MET A 254 0.50 -4.08 24.24
CA MET A 254 -0.97 -4.12 24.14
C MET A 254 -1.55 -5.42 24.72
N VAL A 255 -0.90 -6.57 24.50
CA VAL A 255 -1.28 -7.85 25.12
C VAL A 255 -1.23 -7.71 26.65
N ASP A 256 -0.09 -7.28 27.19
CA ASP A 256 0.14 -7.18 28.63
C ASP A 256 -0.87 -6.23 29.32
N GLN A 257 -1.16 -5.09 28.68
CA GLN A 257 -2.14 -4.13 29.17
C GLN A 257 -3.56 -4.71 29.20
N ILE A 258 -3.98 -5.43 28.15
CA ILE A 258 -5.32 -6.01 28.08
C ILE A 258 -5.48 -7.17 29.06
N GLU A 259 -4.48 -8.05 29.15
CA GLU A 259 -4.49 -9.17 30.10
C GLU A 259 -4.53 -8.68 31.55
N THR A 260 -3.81 -7.59 31.86
CA THR A 260 -3.87 -6.96 33.18
C THR A 260 -5.26 -6.41 33.47
N LYS A 261 -5.91 -5.73 32.52
CA LYS A 261 -7.29 -5.26 32.66
C LYS A 261 -8.27 -6.42 32.92
N PHE A 262 -8.14 -7.52 32.20
CA PHE A 262 -8.98 -8.70 32.41
C PHE A 262 -8.75 -9.35 33.77
N ARG A 263 -7.49 -9.47 34.21
CA ARG A 263 -7.15 -10.00 35.54
C ARG A 263 -7.77 -9.15 36.66
N ILE A 264 -7.63 -7.82 36.59
CA ILE A 264 -8.23 -6.90 37.58
C ILE A 264 -9.75 -7.00 37.58
N ALA A 265 -10.36 -7.16 36.40
CA ALA A 265 -11.81 -7.29 36.26
C ALA A 265 -12.37 -8.69 36.59
N GLY A 266 -11.52 -9.66 36.93
CA GLY A 266 -11.92 -11.05 37.18
C GLY A 266 -12.43 -11.78 35.93
N ILE A 267 -12.02 -11.32 34.74
CA ILE A 267 -12.42 -11.86 33.45
C ILE A 267 -11.33 -12.85 33.01
N ARG A 268 -11.74 -14.06 32.65
CA ARG A 268 -10.88 -15.04 31.99
C ARG A 268 -10.81 -14.79 30.49
#